data_AF-A0ABC8URE9-F1
#
_entry.id   AF-A0ABC8URE9-F1
#
_cell.length_a   1.000
_cell.length_b   1.000
_cell.length_c   1.000
_cell.angle_alpha   90.00
_cell.angle_beta   90.00
_cell.angle_gamma   90.00
#
_symmetry.space_group_name_H-M   'P 1'
#
loop_
_entity.id
_entity.type
_entity.pdbx_description
1 polymer ?
#
loop_
_entity_poly.entity_id
_entity_poly.type
_entity_poly.pdbx_seq_one_letter_code
_entity_poly.pdbx_strand_id
1 'polypeptide(L)'
;MGLRKLLASASRHSKASRDAYVIGDHLSAQQFSLKAQEEWKAVERLNAKAAKEILSIRNFENDVWKLDLHGLHAMEAVQALRDHLQMIESQVPLSRFVSPKRDDAKSGFLHSASLKSLSHMDVQKLDKQEASYRHRPTSLEVITGMILYLM
;
A
#
# COMPACT_ATOMS: atom_id res chain seq x y z
N MET A 1 29.23 -5.46 5.05
CA MET A 1 29.49 -4.06 5.45
C MET A 1 28.19 -3.47 5.99
N GLY A 2 28.18 -2.86 7.18
CA GLY A 2 26.93 -2.33 7.77
C GLY A 2 26.45 -1.03 7.10
N LEU A 3 25.15 -0.72 7.22
CA LEU A 3 24.49 0.43 6.55
C LEU A 3 25.20 1.76 6.80
N ARG A 4 25.58 2.04 8.06
CA ARG A 4 26.33 3.26 8.42
C ARG A 4 27.69 3.36 7.71
N LYS A 5 28.39 2.24 7.52
CA LYS A 5 29.69 2.23 6.82
C LYS A 5 29.51 2.52 5.33
N LEU A 6 28.46 1.96 4.72
CA LEU A 6 28.12 2.23 3.32
C LEU A 6 27.71 3.68 3.10
N LEU A 7 26.88 4.25 3.98
CA LEU A 7 26.47 5.65 3.91
C LEU A 7 27.67 6.61 3.99
N ALA A 8 28.57 6.36 4.94
CA ALA A 8 29.80 7.15 5.07
C ALA A 8 30.73 7.01 3.85
N SER A 9 30.78 5.81 3.25
CA SER A 9 31.54 5.57 2.02
C SER A 9 30.96 6.33 0.83
N ALA A 10 29.64 6.21 0.61
CA ALA A 10 28.93 6.87 -0.48
C ALA A 10 29.07 8.39 -0.39
N SER A 11 28.98 8.93 0.83
CA SER A 11 29.19 10.36 1.11
C SER A 11 30.62 10.80 0.78
N ARG A 12 31.63 10.00 1.15
CA ARG A 12 33.03 10.29 0.83
C ARG A 12 33.30 10.26 -0.67
N HIS A 13 32.81 9.26 -1.39
CA HIS A 13 32.97 9.19 -2.85
C HIS A 13 32.19 10.31 -3.55
N SER A 14 31.01 10.68 -3.07
CA SER A 14 30.25 11.84 -3.60
C SER A 14 31.04 13.14 -3.44
N LYS A 15 31.65 13.34 -2.26
CA LYS A 15 32.52 14.49 -2.01
C LYS A 15 33.76 14.47 -2.91
N ALA A 16 34.47 13.34 -2.98
CA ALA A 16 35.66 13.19 -3.81
C ALA A 16 35.38 13.44 -5.32
N SER A 17 34.20 13.00 -5.80
CA SER A 17 33.74 13.29 -7.16
C SER A 17 33.61 14.80 -7.41
N ARG A 18 32.93 15.50 -6.48
CA ARG A 18 32.77 16.96 -6.56
C ARG A 18 34.11 17.68 -6.51
N ASP A 19 35.00 17.27 -5.61
CA ASP A 19 36.32 17.87 -5.45
C ASP A 19 37.16 17.67 -6.73
N ALA A 20 37.16 16.46 -7.31
CA ALA A 20 37.84 16.15 -8.57
C ALA A 20 37.27 16.94 -9.77
N TYR A 21 35.94 17.12 -9.81
CA TYR A 21 35.29 17.91 -10.85
C TYR A 21 35.72 19.38 -10.81
N VAL A 22 35.80 19.97 -9.61
CA VAL A 22 36.19 21.37 -9.42
C VAL A 22 37.62 21.63 -9.89
N ILE A 23 38.54 20.69 -9.68
CA ILE A 23 39.93 20.81 -10.14
C ILE A 23 40.12 20.44 -11.63
N GLY A 24 39.05 20.07 -12.34
CA GLY A 24 39.08 19.73 -13.77
C GLY A 24 39.47 18.28 -14.07
N ASP A 25 39.64 17.42 -13.05
CA ASP A 25 39.88 15.99 -13.26
C ASP A 25 38.55 15.25 -13.45
N HIS A 26 38.05 15.30 -14.68
CA HIS A 26 36.79 14.68 -15.05
C HIS A 26 36.82 13.15 -15.02
N LEU A 27 37.98 12.52 -15.26
CA LEU A 27 38.10 11.05 -15.24
C LEU A 27 37.92 10.53 -13.80
N SER A 28 38.65 11.12 -12.85
CA SER A 28 38.51 10.75 -11.43
C SER A 28 37.12 11.11 -10.91
N ALA A 29 36.56 12.27 -11.30
CA ALA A 29 35.20 12.66 -10.93
C ALA A 29 34.17 11.61 -11.37
N GLN A 30 34.26 11.13 -12.61
CA GLN A 30 33.38 10.08 -13.12
C GLN A 30 33.54 8.77 -12.32
N GLN A 31 34.77 8.35 -12.06
CA GLN A 31 35.04 7.12 -11.29
C GLN A 31 34.46 7.20 -9.87
N PHE A 32 34.68 8.30 -9.15
CA PHE A 32 34.13 8.49 -7.82
C PHE A 32 32.60 8.59 -7.84
N SER A 33 32.02 9.22 -8.86
CA SER A 33 30.56 9.27 -9.04
C SER A 33 29.96 7.88 -9.20
N LEU A 34 30.55 7.03 -10.05
CA LEU A 34 30.06 5.66 -10.27
C LEU A 34 30.09 4.85 -8.97
N LYS A 35 31.21 4.90 -8.22
CA LYS A 35 31.33 4.24 -6.91
C LYS A 35 30.29 4.73 -5.92
N ALA A 36 30.08 6.04 -5.84
CA ALA A 36 29.06 6.61 -4.96
C ALA A 36 27.66 6.11 -5.33
N GLN A 37 27.31 6.07 -6.62
CA GLN A 37 26.01 5.57 -7.07
C GLN A 37 25.79 4.09 -6.73
N GLU A 38 26.82 3.25 -6.88
CA GLU A 38 26.76 1.84 -6.50
C GLU A 38 26.51 1.66 -5.00
N GLU A 39 27.21 2.44 -4.17
CA GLU A 39 27.04 2.40 -2.72
C GLU A 39 25.68 2.96 -2.29
N TRP A 40 25.19 4.03 -2.92
CA TRP A 40 23.84 4.56 -2.68
C TRP A 40 22.75 3.55 -3.02
N LYS A 41 22.87 2.83 -4.15
CA LYS A 41 21.95 1.73 -4.49
C LYS A 41 21.99 0.61 -3.46
N ALA A 42 23.17 0.31 -2.90
CA ALA A 42 23.28 -0.68 -1.83
C ALA A 42 22.61 -0.21 -0.53
N VAL A 43 22.76 1.06 -0.17
CA VAL A 43 22.06 1.67 0.99
C VAL A 43 20.55 1.62 0.79
N GLU A 44 20.06 2.00 -0.39
CA GLU A 44 18.63 1.98 -0.72
C GLU A 44 18.02 0.58 -0.57
N ARG A 45 18.69 -0.47 -1.05
CA ARG A 45 18.24 -1.86 -0.88
C ARG A 45 18.16 -2.28 0.59
N LEU A 46 19.14 -1.87 1.41
CA LEU A 46 19.14 -2.19 2.83
C LEU A 46 18.05 -1.42 3.58
N ASN A 47 17.84 -0.14 3.25
CA ASN A 47 16.74 0.67 3.77
C ASN A 47 15.38 0.05 3.41
N ALA A 48 15.18 -0.31 2.14
CA ALA A 48 13.94 -0.95 1.68
C ALA A 48 13.67 -2.28 2.41
N LYS A 49 14.72 -3.08 2.66
CA LYS A 49 14.59 -4.31 3.47
C LYS A 49 14.18 -4.00 4.91
N ALA A 50 14.84 -3.04 5.54
CA ALA A 50 14.53 -2.62 6.91
C ALA A 50 13.11 -2.03 7.01
N ALA A 51 12.69 -1.21 6.06
CA ALA A 51 11.36 -0.64 5.98
C ALA A 51 10.27 -1.72 5.93
N LYS A 52 10.48 -2.77 5.11
CA LYS A 52 9.57 -3.92 5.05
C LYS A 52 9.47 -4.66 6.38
N GLU A 53 10.61 -4.89 7.04
CA GLU A 53 10.65 -5.54 8.36
C GLU A 53 9.93 -4.70 9.42
N ILE A 54 10.22 -3.39 9.50
CA ILE A 54 9.56 -2.45 10.41
C ILE A 54 8.05 -2.45 10.18
N LEU A 55 7.60 -2.32 8.93
CA LEU A 55 6.19 -2.29 8.59
C LEU A 55 5.51 -3.61 8.99
N SER A 56 6.13 -4.76 8.71
CA SER A 56 5.58 -6.06 9.08
C SER A 56 5.45 -6.24 10.58
N ILE A 57 6.47 -5.86 11.35
CA ILE A 57 6.49 -6.00 12.82
C ILE A 57 5.50 -5.04 13.48
N ARG A 58 5.33 -3.82 12.95
CA ARG A 58 4.41 -2.83 13.52
C ARG A 58 2.94 -3.11 13.21
N ASN A 59 2.67 -3.78 12.10
CA ASN A 59 1.30 -3.97 11.61
C ASN A 59 0.83 -5.44 11.65
N PHE A 60 1.59 -6.36 12.25
CA PHE A 60 1.19 -7.78 12.27
C PHE A 60 -0.12 -8.04 13.02
N GLU A 61 -0.43 -7.22 14.03
CA GLU A 61 -1.65 -7.28 14.84
C GLU A 61 -2.67 -6.19 14.47
N ASN A 62 -2.34 -5.28 13.56
CA ASN A 62 -3.23 -4.19 13.18
C ASN A 62 -4.34 -4.70 12.25
N ASP A 63 -5.54 -4.13 12.40
CA ASP A 63 -6.63 -4.36 11.49
C ASP A 63 -6.41 -3.58 10.17
N VAL A 64 -7.16 -3.94 9.13
CA VAL A 64 -7.03 -3.33 7.79
C VAL A 64 -7.27 -1.81 7.81
N TRP A 65 -7.97 -1.27 8.80
CA TRP A 65 -8.26 0.16 8.93
C TRP A 65 -7.31 0.93 9.84
N LYS A 66 -6.20 0.30 10.24
CA LYS A 66 -5.13 0.91 11.03
C LYS A 66 -3.77 0.62 10.41
N LEU A 67 -2.98 1.68 10.20
CA LEU A 67 -1.66 1.58 9.58
C LEU A 67 -0.62 2.39 10.37
N ASP A 68 0.35 1.70 10.95
CA ASP A 68 1.50 2.30 11.62
C ASP A 68 2.70 2.42 10.66
N LEU A 69 3.07 3.66 10.35
CA LEU A 69 4.18 4.04 9.46
C LEU A 69 5.38 4.60 10.23
N HIS A 70 5.37 4.54 11.56
CA HIS A 70 6.48 5.06 12.37
C HIS A 70 7.82 4.39 12.04
N GLY A 71 8.88 5.19 12.02
CA GLY A 71 10.23 4.71 11.78
C GLY A 71 10.55 4.43 10.30
N LEU A 72 9.61 4.67 9.40
CA LEU A 72 9.86 4.66 7.96
C LEU A 72 10.36 6.03 7.49
N HIS A 73 11.24 6.03 6.49
CA HIS A 73 11.58 7.28 5.78
C HIS A 73 10.37 7.78 4.99
N ALA A 74 10.37 9.07 4.66
CA ALA A 74 9.22 9.72 4.00
C ALA A 74 8.78 8.99 2.71
N MET A 75 9.72 8.61 1.84
CA MET A 75 9.39 7.89 0.61
C MET A 75 8.82 6.49 0.87
N GLU A 76 9.38 5.78 1.85
CA GLU A 76 8.93 4.44 2.26
C GLU A 76 7.51 4.50 2.84
N ALA A 77 7.24 5.49 3.70
CA ALA A 77 5.93 5.72 4.30
C ALA A 77 4.87 6.05 3.23
N VAL A 78 5.20 6.91 2.27
CA VAL A 78 4.30 7.25 1.15
C VAL A 78 4.00 6.02 0.31
N GLN A 79 5.00 5.20 -0.01
CA GLN A 79 4.79 3.98 -0.80
C GLN A 79 3.93 2.97 -0.02
N ALA A 80 4.23 2.72 1.25
CA ALA A 80 3.46 1.81 2.09
C ALA A 80 1.99 2.25 2.23
N LEU A 81 1.75 3.56 2.38
CA LEU A 81 0.38 4.11 2.42
C LEU A 81 -0.37 3.88 1.11
N ARG A 82 0.27 4.12 -0.05
CA ARG A 82 -0.34 3.88 -1.36
C ARG A 82 -0.71 2.42 -1.57
N ASP A 83 0.22 1.52 -1.25
CA ASP A 83 0.00 0.07 -1.40
C ASP A 83 -1.15 -0.40 -0.51
N HIS A 84 -1.22 0.11 0.73
CA HIS A 84 -2.28 -0.24 1.69
C HIS A 84 -3.65 0.29 1.24
N LEU A 85 -3.72 1.53 0.75
CA LEU A 85 -4.96 2.10 0.20
C LEU A 85 -5.45 1.30 -1.01
N GLN A 86 -4.55 0.94 -1.93
CA GLN A 86 -4.89 0.12 -3.09
C GLN A 86 -5.41 -1.27 -2.66
N MET A 87 -4.83 -1.86 -1.62
CA MET A 87 -5.31 -3.10 -1.03
C MET A 87 -6.74 -2.95 -0.48
N ILE A 88 -7.03 -1.87 0.27
CA ILE A 88 -8.37 -1.59 0.79
C ILE A 88 -9.38 -1.41 -0.35
N GLU A 89 -9.00 -0.65 -1.39
CA GLU A 89 -9.86 -0.34 -2.53
C GLU A 89 -10.17 -1.58 -3.38
N SER A 90 -9.19 -2.47 -3.58
CA SER A 90 -9.36 -3.71 -4.35
C SER A 90 -10.20 -4.77 -3.63
N GLN A 91 -10.23 -4.76 -2.29
CA GLN A 91 -11.07 -5.65 -1.49
C GLN A 91 -12.55 -5.22 -1.47
N VAL A 92 -12.91 -4.07 -2.05
CA VAL A 92 -14.31 -3.61 -2.15
C VAL A 92 -15.01 -4.37 -3.28
N PRO A 93 -15.99 -5.25 -3.00
CA PRO A 93 -16.80 -5.79 -4.06
C PRO A 93 -17.59 -4.65 -4.71
N LEU A 94 -17.57 -4.58 -6.04
CA LEU A 94 -18.47 -3.77 -6.86
C LEU A 94 -19.93 -4.23 -6.72
N SER A 95 -20.46 -4.34 -5.49
CA SER A 95 -21.84 -4.73 -5.22
C SER A 95 -22.82 -3.53 -5.27
N ARG A 96 -22.38 -2.39 -5.82
CA ARG A 96 -23.25 -1.22 -6.07
C ARG A 96 -23.62 -1.03 -7.55
N PHE A 97 -23.60 -2.09 -8.35
CA PHE A 97 -24.44 -2.09 -9.56
C PHE A 97 -25.88 -2.37 -9.11
N VAL A 98 -26.53 -1.30 -8.65
CA VAL A 98 -27.98 -1.25 -8.45
C VAL A 98 -28.60 -1.59 -9.81
N SER A 99 -29.10 -2.82 -9.93
CA SER A 99 -30.02 -3.16 -11.02
C SER A 99 -31.21 -2.21 -10.91
N PRO A 100 -31.56 -1.43 -11.94
CA PRO A 100 -32.75 -0.60 -11.88
C PRO A 100 -33.96 -1.54 -11.84
N LYS A 101 -34.61 -1.65 -10.68
CA LYS A 101 -35.99 -2.08 -10.60
C LYS A 101 -36.80 -1.18 -11.53
N ARG A 102 -37.31 -1.75 -12.62
CA ARG A 102 -38.35 -1.15 -13.44
C ARG A 102 -39.64 -1.84 -13.06
N ASP A 103 -40.53 -1.10 -12.42
CA ASP A 103 -41.91 -1.50 -12.19
C ASP A 103 -42.71 -1.33 -13.51
N ASP A 104 -43.31 -2.43 -13.93
CA ASP A 104 -44.49 -2.69 -14.77
C ASP A 104 -45.02 -1.68 -15.82
N ALA A 105 -45.02 -2.11 -17.10
CA ALA A 105 -46.12 -1.90 -18.06
C ALA A 105 -46.09 -2.87 -19.28
N LYS A 106 -46.92 -3.92 -19.20
CA LYS A 106 -47.66 -4.69 -20.24
C LYS A 106 -47.10 -5.00 -21.66
N SER A 107 -47.19 -6.30 -21.97
CA SER A 107 -47.64 -6.98 -23.22
C SER A 107 -46.57 -7.51 -24.20
N GLY A 108 -46.57 -8.84 -24.42
CA GLY A 108 -45.96 -9.48 -25.59
C GLY A 108 -45.36 -10.87 -25.33
N PHE A 109 -46.02 -11.90 -25.80
CA PHE A 109 -45.84 -13.35 -25.59
C PHE A 109 -44.57 -13.96 -26.26
N LEU A 110 -44.11 -15.12 -25.71
CA LEU A 110 -43.29 -16.22 -26.27
C LEU A 110 -41.79 -16.32 -25.90
N HIS A 111 -41.42 -17.17 -24.93
CA HIS A 111 -41.03 -18.58 -25.16
C HIS A 111 -40.66 -19.32 -23.84
N SER A 112 -41.40 -20.40 -23.55
CA SER A 112 -40.97 -21.73 -23.05
C SER A 112 -39.52 -21.90 -22.54
N ALA A 113 -39.16 -22.67 -21.51
CA ALA A 113 -39.80 -23.39 -20.39
C ALA A 113 -38.63 -24.10 -19.68
N SER A 114 -38.56 -24.11 -18.34
CA SER A 114 -38.23 -25.31 -17.55
C SER A 114 -38.31 -24.99 -16.06
N LEU A 115 -39.34 -25.54 -15.43
CA LEU A 115 -39.60 -25.52 -13.99
C LEU A 115 -38.75 -26.59 -13.30
N LYS A 116 -38.22 -26.26 -12.11
CA LYS A 116 -38.13 -27.10 -10.91
C LYS A 116 -37.47 -26.25 -9.81
N SER A 117 -37.94 -26.13 -8.59
CA SER A 117 -39.03 -26.81 -7.90
C SER A 117 -39.47 -25.92 -6.74
N LEU A 118 -40.78 -25.82 -6.56
CA LEU A 118 -41.45 -25.15 -5.45
C LEU A 118 -41.32 -26.02 -4.19
N SER A 119 -41.03 -25.43 -3.04
CA SER A 119 -41.64 -25.86 -1.78
C SER A 119 -41.76 -24.68 -0.83
N HIS A 120 -42.95 -24.11 -0.87
CA HIS A 120 -43.57 -23.18 0.06
C HIS A 120 -44.01 -23.95 1.31
N MET A 121 -43.54 -23.53 2.48
CA MET A 121 -44.09 -23.66 3.85
C MET A 121 -43.13 -22.80 4.70
N ASP A 122 -43.46 -22.07 5.75
CA ASP A 122 -44.67 -21.51 6.35
C ASP A 122 -44.10 -20.48 7.36
N VAL A 123 -44.89 -19.48 7.68
CA VAL A 123 -44.55 -18.39 8.60
C VAL A 123 -44.41 -18.94 10.01
N GLN A 124 -43.24 -18.79 10.63
CA GLN A 124 -43.11 -18.19 11.98
C GLN A 124 -41.67 -18.13 12.49
N LYS A 125 -41.26 -16.88 12.79
CA LYS A 125 -40.55 -16.51 14.02
C LYS A 125 -39.14 -17.08 14.18
N LEU A 126 -38.14 -16.37 13.66
CA LEU A 126 -36.92 -16.16 14.44
C LEU A 126 -36.27 -14.82 14.05
N ASP A 127 -36.47 -13.89 14.98
CA ASP A 127 -35.57 -12.80 15.34
C ASP A 127 -34.10 -13.11 15.01
N LYS A 128 -33.33 -12.09 14.58
CA LYS A 128 -31.88 -12.08 14.29
C LYS A 128 -31.43 -12.40 12.85
N GLN A 129 -31.73 -11.53 11.88
CA GLN A 129 -30.80 -11.29 10.75
C GLN A 129 -30.66 -9.80 10.39
N GLU A 130 -31.05 -8.90 11.28
CA GLU A 130 -30.95 -7.46 11.09
C GLU A 130 -29.75 -6.88 11.86
N ALA A 131 -28.52 -7.36 11.60
CA ALA A 131 -27.33 -6.80 12.25
C ALA A 131 -25.96 -7.09 11.60
N SER A 132 -25.87 -7.33 10.28
CA SER A 132 -24.55 -7.54 9.66
C SER A 132 -24.28 -6.82 8.34
N TYR A 133 -24.95 -5.70 8.10
CA TYR A 133 -24.33 -4.61 7.33
C TYR A 133 -23.46 -3.80 8.30
N ARG A 134 -22.45 -4.44 8.91
CA ARG A 134 -21.56 -3.76 9.84
C ARG A 134 -20.90 -2.59 9.10
N HIS A 135 -21.11 -1.40 9.65
CA HIS A 135 -20.59 -0.13 9.19
C HIS A 135 -19.17 -0.28 8.66
N ARG A 136 -18.99 -0.07 7.35
CA ARG A 136 -17.66 0.08 6.77
C ARG A 136 -17.04 1.34 7.38
N PRO A 137 -15.86 1.27 7.98
CA PRO A 137 -15.15 2.47 8.42
C PRO A 137 -14.93 3.39 7.21
N THR A 138 -15.26 4.67 7.37
CA THR A 138 -15.05 5.70 6.35
C THR A 138 -13.67 6.34 6.42
N SER A 139 -12.86 5.96 7.40
CA SER A 139 -11.55 6.54 7.69
C SER A 139 -10.52 5.44 7.96
N LEU A 140 -9.30 5.64 7.46
CA LEU A 140 -8.10 4.87 7.80
C LEU A 140 -7.36 5.63 8.90
N GLU A 141 -7.08 4.97 10.02
CA GLU A 141 -6.21 5.51 11.06
C GLU A 141 -4.76 5.32 10.64
N VAL A 142 -3.99 6.41 10.52
CA VAL A 142 -2.57 6.38 10.16
C VAL A 142 -1.74 6.93 11.30
N ILE A 143 -0.80 6.12 11.79
CA ILE A 143 0.06 6.44 12.92
C ILE A 143 1.44 6.79 12.35
N THR A 144 1.82 8.07 12.39
CA THR A 144 3.10 8.58 11.85
C THR A 144 4.01 9.14 12.94
N GLY A 145 5.31 8.86 12.86
CA GLY A 145 6.29 9.38 13.82
C GLY A 145 6.84 10.76 13.43
N MET A 146 7.50 11.43 14.38
CA MET A 146 8.28 12.63 14.08
C MET A 146 9.46 12.26 13.17
N ILE A 147 9.50 12.86 11.98
CA ILE A 147 10.61 12.72 11.03
C ILE A 147 11.76 13.60 11.54
N LEU A 148 12.86 12.98 12.00
CA LEU A 148 14.15 13.66 12.05
C LEU A 148 14.73 13.63 10.64
N TYR A 149 14.78 14.79 9.99
CA TYR A 149 15.46 14.97 8.70
C TYR A 149 16.90 14.44 8.81
N LEU A 150 17.22 13.35 8.12
CA LEU A 150 18.58 13.07 7.68
C LEU A 150 18.73 13.66 6.27
N MET A 151 19.24 14.89 6.21
CA MET A 151 19.93 15.42 5.03
C MET A 151 21.38 14.95 5.03
#